data_AF-A0AAN2K8W8-F1
#
_entry.id   AF-A0AAN2K8W8-F1
#
_cell.length_a   1.000
_cell.length_b   1.000
_cell.length_c   1.000
_cell.angle_alpha   90.00
_cell.angle_beta   90.00
_cell.angle_gamma   90.00
#
_symmetry.space_group_name_H-M   'P 1'
#
loop_
_entity.id
_entity.type
_entity.pdbx_description
1 polymer ?
#
loop_
_entity_poly.entity_id
_entity_poly.type
_entity_poly.pdbx_seq_one_letter_code
_entity_poly.pdbx_strand_id
1 'polypeptide(L)'
;MVPPWGRNIPLPDNHRPVHNNEIGYIQHIDMPALSEYASAMGCDIYIPCQPGAFVDPATPLLWLVPMPDTYDESHLINCFTVDAERSFDQDPRFGLSVLSEIASRALSPAVNDPGTAIDVIGRAVRLLAIWDTQYQQSAAVNYPKLFIKPLETRDLLDDIFNPVARDGAAIIEVQIRLQKALKTLEKINPFTYSVPARLHSCRALDRARMSLELEEEKKCLEQIVSGKKDEGA
;
A
#
# COMPACT_ATOMS: atom_id res chain seq x y z
N MET A 1 -11.30 5.39 -18.22
CA MET A 1 -12.18 4.21 -18.13
C MET A 1 -11.45 3.10 -17.37
N VAL A 2 -11.66 3.01 -16.06
CA VAL A 2 -11.49 1.85 -15.13
C VAL A 2 -12.30 2.31 -13.89
N PRO A 3 -13.30 1.58 -13.34
CA PRO A 3 -12.95 0.30 -12.71
C PRO A 3 -14.00 -0.79 -12.54
N PRO A 4 -13.47 -2.00 -12.35
CA PRO A 4 -14.18 -3.05 -11.65
C PRO A 4 -13.19 -3.91 -10.85
N TRP A 5 -12.91 -3.51 -9.63
CA TRP A 5 -11.72 -3.92 -8.88
C TRP A 5 -11.66 -5.41 -8.43
N GLY A 6 -12.52 -6.26 -9.00
CA GLY A 6 -12.50 -7.73 -8.84
C GLY A 6 -13.01 -8.54 -10.04
N ARG A 7 -13.52 -7.91 -11.11
CA ARG A 7 -13.93 -8.59 -12.37
C ARG A 7 -13.72 -7.58 -13.47
N ASN A 8 -12.89 -7.80 -14.48
CA ASN A 8 -12.53 -6.85 -15.56
C ASN A 8 -13.74 -6.34 -16.42
N ILE A 9 -14.79 -5.79 -15.81
CA ILE A 9 -16.08 -5.37 -16.35
C ILE A 9 -16.09 -3.83 -16.47
N PRO A 10 -16.09 -3.25 -17.68
CA PRO A 10 -16.25 -1.80 -17.80
C PRO A 10 -17.55 -1.35 -17.13
N LEU A 11 -17.53 -0.19 -16.45
CA LEU A 11 -18.76 0.42 -15.90
C LEU A 11 -19.80 0.52 -17.04
N PRO A 12 -21.06 0.12 -16.81
CA PRO A 12 -22.12 0.28 -17.81
C PRO A 12 -22.27 1.73 -18.26
N ASP A 13 -22.75 1.95 -19.48
CA ASP A 13 -22.87 3.30 -20.07
C ASP A 13 -23.73 4.27 -19.23
N ASN A 14 -24.61 3.76 -18.36
CA ASN A 14 -25.40 4.54 -17.42
C ASN A 14 -24.79 4.58 -16.01
N HIS A 15 -23.59 5.16 -15.89
CA HIS A 15 -22.95 5.47 -14.60
C HIS A 15 -22.81 6.99 -14.44
N ARG A 16 -22.99 7.50 -13.22
CA ARG A 16 -22.55 8.85 -12.86
C ARG A 16 -21.64 8.84 -11.64
N PRO A 17 -20.56 9.64 -11.65
CA PRO A 17 -19.74 9.87 -10.47
C PRO A 17 -20.45 10.78 -9.47
N VAL A 18 -20.30 10.47 -8.18
CA VAL A 18 -20.60 11.40 -7.08
C VAL A 18 -19.29 12.02 -6.61
N HIS A 19 -19.26 13.35 -6.50
CA HIS A 19 -18.11 14.13 -6.06
C HIS A 19 -18.43 14.85 -4.76
N ASN A 20 -17.42 15.15 -3.95
CA ASN A 20 -17.53 16.14 -2.88
C ASN A 20 -16.98 17.50 -3.34
N ASN A 21 -17.11 18.51 -2.49
CA ASN A 21 -16.53 19.84 -2.72
C ASN A 21 -15.30 20.12 -1.84
N GLU A 22 -14.85 19.14 -1.07
CA GLU A 22 -13.76 19.27 -0.11
C GLU A 22 -12.43 18.78 -0.70
N ILE A 23 -11.33 19.35 -0.21
CA ILE A 23 -9.97 18.94 -0.55
C ILE A 23 -9.32 18.40 0.72
N GLY A 24 -8.86 17.15 0.69
CA GLY A 24 -8.30 16.51 1.86
C GLY A 24 -8.08 15.01 1.68
N TYR A 25 -7.90 14.30 2.78
CA TYR A 25 -7.75 12.86 2.83
C TYR A 25 -9.04 12.21 3.31
N ILE A 26 -9.44 11.13 2.67
CA ILE A 26 -10.51 10.27 3.19
C ILE A 26 -10.00 9.65 4.50
N GLN A 27 -10.71 9.85 5.60
CA GLN A 27 -10.42 9.19 6.87
C GLN A 27 -11.34 8.01 7.13
N HIS A 28 -12.59 8.08 6.68
CA HIS A 28 -13.60 7.07 6.93
C HIS A 28 -14.56 6.92 5.75
N ILE A 29 -15.02 5.68 5.54
CA ILE A 29 -16.08 5.33 4.60
C ILE A 29 -17.10 4.47 5.36
N ASP A 30 -18.33 4.96 5.48
CA ASP A 30 -19.44 4.26 6.12
C ASP A 30 -20.00 3.16 5.20
N MET A 31 -19.32 2.01 5.22
CA MET A 31 -19.70 0.83 4.42
C MET A 31 -21.11 0.31 4.75
N PRO A 32 -21.55 0.23 6.03
CA PRO A 32 -22.94 -0.08 6.35
C PRO A 32 -23.96 0.84 5.66
N ALA A 33 -23.82 2.16 5.80
CA ALA A 33 -24.76 3.12 5.23
C ALA A 33 -24.81 3.03 3.70
N LEU A 34 -23.65 2.92 3.05
CA LEU A 34 -23.58 2.72 1.59
C LEU A 34 -24.25 1.41 1.15
N SER A 35 -24.10 0.34 1.92
CA SER A 35 -24.70 -0.97 1.60
C SER A 35 -26.22 -0.95 1.75
N GLU A 36 -26.74 -0.28 2.78
CA GLU A 36 -28.17 -0.05 2.96
C GLU A 36 -28.74 0.76 1.80
N TYR A 37 -28.06 1.85 1.42
CA TYR A 37 -28.43 2.67 0.28
C TYR A 37 -28.46 1.89 -1.04
N ALA A 38 -27.39 1.15 -1.34
CA ALA A 38 -27.29 0.33 -2.54
C ALA A 38 -28.43 -0.70 -2.63
N SER A 39 -28.81 -1.28 -1.50
CA SER A 39 -29.91 -2.25 -1.40
C SER A 39 -31.27 -1.60 -1.63
N ALA A 40 -31.52 -0.45 -1.01
CA ALA A 40 -32.77 0.29 -1.16
C ALA A 40 -33.00 0.77 -2.61
N MET A 41 -31.92 1.21 -3.27
CA MET A 41 -31.94 1.74 -4.64
C MET A 41 -31.79 0.66 -5.72
N GLY A 42 -31.53 -0.60 -5.34
CA GLY A 42 -31.33 -1.68 -6.31
C GLY A 42 -30.10 -1.52 -7.21
N CYS A 43 -29.09 -0.77 -6.77
CA CYS A 43 -27.87 -0.50 -7.53
C CYS A 43 -26.63 -1.11 -6.84
N ASP A 44 -25.51 -1.07 -7.53
CA ASP A 44 -24.18 -1.39 -7.05
C ASP A 44 -23.36 -0.10 -6.92
N ILE A 45 -22.51 -0.02 -5.91
CA ILE A 45 -21.66 1.15 -5.64
C ILE A 45 -20.20 0.77 -5.84
N TYR A 46 -19.51 1.52 -6.70
CA TYR A 46 -18.08 1.36 -6.96
C TYR A 46 -17.31 2.51 -6.31
N ILE A 47 -16.36 2.19 -5.44
CA ILE A 47 -15.59 3.13 -4.64
C ILE A 47 -14.12 3.10 -5.14
N PRO A 48 -13.64 4.14 -5.85
CA PRO A 48 -12.27 4.18 -6.39
C PRO A 48 -11.20 4.44 -5.32
N CYS A 49 -11.62 5.00 -4.18
CA CYS A 49 -10.76 5.55 -3.17
C CYS A 49 -10.82 4.72 -1.89
N GLN A 50 -9.76 4.81 -1.09
CA GLN A 50 -9.65 4.16 0.21
C GLN A 50 -9.35 5.24 1.26
N PRO A 51 -9.58 4.98 2.55
CA PRO A 51 -9.01 5.82 3.59
C PRO A 51 -7.50 6.02 3.35
N GLY A 52 -7.06 7.27 3.47
CA GLY A 52 -5.72 7.73 3.09
C GLY A 52 -5.59 8.33 1.69
N ALA A 53 -6.59 8.17 0.83
CA ALA A 53 -6.58 8.78 -0.50
C ALA A 53 -6.80 10.29 -0.39
N PHE A 54 -5.96 11.06 -1.08
CA PHE A 54 -6.18 12.49 -1.28
C PHE A 54 -7.26 12.68 -2.34
N VAL A 55 -8.28 13.48 -2.03
CA VAL A 55 -9.41 13.79 -2.90
C VAL A 55 -9.56 15.30 -3.06
N ASP A 56 -10.16 15.67 -4.18
CA ASP A 56 -10.48 17.03 -4.58
C ASP A 56 -11.80 17.02 -5.37
N PRO A 57 -12.42 18.18 -5.68
CA PRO A 57 -13.71 18.22 -6.36
C PRO A 57 -13.78 17.56 -7.74
N ALA A 58 -12.65 17.30 -8.41
CA ALA A 58 -12.59 16.54 -9.65
C ALA A 58 -12.40 15.03 -9.45
N THR A 59 -12.13 14.59 -8.21
CA THR A 59 -11.94 13.18 -7.86
C THR A 59 -13.28 12.56 -7.43
N PRO A 60 -13.78 11.52 -8.12
CA PRO A 60 -15.03 10.87 -7.73
C PRO A 60 -14.88 10.09 -6.43
N LEU A 61 -15.85 10.22 -5.52
CA LEU A 61 -15.95 9.42 -4.30
C LEU A 61 -16.53 8.03 -4.58
N LEU A 62 -17.50 7.94 -5.50
CA LEU A 62 -18.10 6.68 -5.93
C LEU A 62 -18.81 6.78 -7.29
N TRP A 63 -19.21 5.64 -7.83
CA TRP A 63 -20.15 5.52 -8.94
C TRP A 63 -21.32 4.59 -8.58
N LEU A 64 -22.52 4.94 -9.05
CA LEU A 64 -23.73 4.11 -8.94
C LEU A 64 -23.97 3.36 -10.26
N VAL A 65 -24.30 2.07 -10.17
CA VAL A 65 -24.50 1.19 -11.33
C VAL A 65 -25.66 0.18 -11.12
N PRO A 66 -26.70 0.18 -11.97
CA PRO A 66 -27.07 1.26 -12.87
C PRO A 66 -27.37 2.53 -12.06
N MET A 67 -27.26 3.69 -12.72
CA MET A 67 -27.68 4.94 -12.12
C MET A 67 -29.21 4.92 -11.87
N PRO A 68 -29.68 5.14 -10.62
CA PRO A 68 -31.10 5.31 -10.35
C PRO A 68 -31.63 6.63 -10.92
N ASP A 69 -32.91 6.67 -11.30
CA ASP A 69 -33.56 7.88 -11.85
C ASP A 69 -33.56 9.05 -10.84
N THR A 70 -33.66 8.74 -9.56
CA THR A 70 -33.60 9.68 -8.44
C THR A 70 -32.69 9.12 -7.36
N TYR A 71 -31.79 9.94 -6.81
CA TYR A 71 -30.86 9.53 -5.77
C TYR A 71 -30.56 10.72 -4.85
N ASP A 72 -30.32 10.45 -3.56
CA ASP A 72 -29.84 11.45 -2.60
C ASP A 72 -28.31 11.51 -2.64
N GLU A 73 -27.79 12.52 -3.32
CA GLU A 73 -26.34 12.76 -3.44
C GLU A 73 -25.73 13.21 -2.10
N SER A 74 -26.44 14.00 -1.31
CA SER A 74 -25.93 14.49 -0.02
C SER A 74 -25.77 13.35 0.98
N HIS A 75 -26.69 12.39 0.99
CA HIS A 75 -26.54 11.18 1.80
C HIS A 75 -25.29 10.38 1.42
N LEU A 76 -25.04 10.20 0.11
CA LEU A 76 -23.86 9.48 -0.38
C LEU A 76 -22.55 10.18 -0.02
N ILE A 77 -22.50 11.51 -0.16
CA ILE A 77 -21.32 12.30 0.23
C ILE A 77 -21.07 12.19 1.73
N ASN A 78 -22.11 12.26 2.56
CA ASN A 78 -22.01 12.17 4.02
C ASN A 78 -21.57 10.78 4.53
N CYS A 79 -21.54 9.76 3.67
CA CYS A 79 -20.92 8.47 4.00
C CYS A 79 -19.38 8.52 3.99
N PHE A 80 -18.79 9.63 3.55
CA PHE A 80 -17.34 9.83 3.52
C PHE A 80 -16.95 10.93 4.50
N THR A 81 -15.94 10.67 5.32
CA THR A 81 -15.29 11.70 6.13
C THR A 81 -14.00 12.12 5.44
N VAL A 82 -13.88 13.40 5.10
CA VAL A 82 -12.69 14.01 4.50
C VAL A 82 -12.14 15.06 5.45
N ASP A 83 -10.81 15.05 5.63
CA ASP A 83 -10.13 15.97 6.54
C ASP A 83 -8.77 16.41 5.97
N ALA A 84 -8.14 17.43 6.54
CA ALA A 84 -6.84 17.94 6.11
C ALA A 84 -5.68 16.96 6.40
N GLU A 85 -5.83 16.07 7.37
CA GLU A 85 -4.80 15.12 7.80
C GLU A 85 -5.22 13.65 7.57
N ARG A 86 -4.23 12.76 7.43
CA ARG A 86 -4.45 11.31 7.40
C ARG A 86 -4.68 10.79 8.83
N SER A 87 -5.54 9.79 8.97
CA SER A 87 -5.76 9.06 10.23
C SER A 87 -5.18 7.65 10.14
N PHE A 88 -4.66 7.11 11.25
CA PHE A 88 -4.20 5.72 11.32
C PHE A 88 -5.34 4.70 11.39
N ASP A 89 -6.54 5.11 11.77
CA ASP A 89 -7.62 4.19 12.16
C ASP A 89 -8.04 3.25 11.03
N GLN A 90 -8.03 3.75 9.79
CA GLN A 90 -8.45 2.99 8.61
C GLN A 90 -7.42 3.03 7.47
N ASP A 91 -6.25 3.63 7.68
CA ASP A 91 -5.20 3.78 6.68
C ASP A 91 -3.95 2.98 7.06
N PRO A 92 -3.86 1.69 6.67
CA PRO A 92 -2.70 0.86 6.96
C PRO A 92 -1.43 1.36 6.25
N ARG A 93 -1.57 2.07 5.13
CA ARG A 93 -0.43 2.64 4.40
C ARG A 93 0.23 3.76 5.20
N PHE A 94 -0.56 4.57 5.91
CA PHE A 94 -0.01 5.69 6.69
C PHE A 94 0.91 5.19 7.81
N GLY A 95 0.54 4.10 8.48
CA GLY A 95 1.40 3.44 9.46
C GLY A 95 2.77 3.04 8.88
N LEU A 96 2.77 2.48 7.66
CA LEU A 96 4.01 2.14 6.95
C LEU A 96 4.81 3.38 6.53
N SER A 97 4.14 4.43 6.04
CA SER A 97 4.79 5.70 5.71
C SER A 97 5.51 6.29 6.93
N VAL A 98 4.85 6.36 8.08
CA VAL A 98 5.44 6.90 9.32
C VAL A 98 6.61 6.05 9.81
N LEU A 99 6.52 4.71 9.72
CA LEU A 99 7.66 3.84 10.00
C LEU A 99 8.85 4.13 9.08
N SER A 100 8.59 4.32 7.78
CA SER A 100 9.64 4.66 6.81
C SER A 100 10.29 6.01 7.13
N GLU A 101 9.50 7.02 7.57
CA GLU A 101 10.01 8.34 7.95
C GLU A 101 10.90 8.27 9.19
N ILE A 102 10.55 7.44 10.17
CA ILE A 102 11.40 7.18 11.35
C ILE A 102 12.74 6.59 10.93
N ALA A 103 12.72 5.57 10.05
CA ALA A 103 13.95 4.98 9.53
C ALA A 103 14.78 6.00 8.72
N SER A 104 14.15 6.74 7.80
CA SER A 104 14.80 7.78 7.01
C SER A 104 15.41 8.88 7.87
N ARG A 105 14.73 9.31 8.94
CA ARG A 105 15.27 10.29 9.88
C ARG A 105 16.48 9.75 10.63
N ALA A 106 16.45 8.48 11.05
CA ALA A 106 17.59 7.83 11.69
C ALA A 106 18.80 7.70 10.74
N LEU A 107 18.57 7.46 9.46
CA LEU A 107 19.62 7.38 8.43
C LEU A 107 20.13 8.74 7.95
N SER A 108 19.52 9.85 8.37
CA SER A 108 19.96 11.17 7.96
C SER A 108 21.40 11.45 8.44
N PRO A 109 22.18 12.27 7.71
CA PRO A 109 23.56 12.59 8.10
C PRO A 109 23.70 13.18 9.50
N ALA A 110 22.66 13.83 10.02
CA ALA A 110 22.64 14.43 11.34
C ALA A 110 22.49 13.41 12.48
N VAL A 111 21.78 12.29 12.23
CA VAL A 111 21.51 11.27 13.26
C VAL A 111 22.44 10.08 13.11
N ASN A 112 22.61 9.59 11.87
CA ASN A 112 23.48 8.46 11.52
C ASN A 112 23.32 7.23 12.44
N ASP A 113 22.07 6.78 12.62
CA ASP A 113 21.70 5.59 13.38
C ASP A 113 21.09 4.49 12.47
N PRO A 114 21.93 3.64 11.86
CA PRO A 114 21.48 2.48 11.10
C PRO A 114 20.67 1.47 11.92
N GLY A 115 20.90 1.40 13.24
CA GLY A 115 20.26 0.43 14.12
C GLY A 115 18.74 0.60 14.16
N THR A 116 18.28 1.85 14.26
CA THR A 116 16.85 2.16 14.21
C THR A 116 16.22 1.77 12.87
N ALA A 117 16.87 2.04 11.74
CA ALA A 117 16.37 1.63 10.43
C ALA A 117 16.28 0.11 10.28
N ILE A 118 17.27 -0.62 10.79
CA ILE A 118 17.28 -2.09 10.82
C ILE A 118 16.11 -2.65 11.65
N ASP A 119 15.80 -2.03 12.80
CA ASP A 119 14.64 -2.41 13.62
C ASP A 119 13.32 -2.14 12.89
N VAL A 120 13.17 -0.98 12.25
CA VAL A 120 12.00 -0.64 11.42
C VAL A 120 11.80 -1.67 10.32
N ILE A 121 12.85 -2.06 9.58
CA ILE A 121 12.78 -3.12 8.56
C ILE A 121 12.25 -4.42 9.18
N GLY A 122 12.71 -4.77 10.39
CA GLY A 122 12.21 -5.94 11.13
C GLY A 122 10.73 -5.84 11.49
N ARG A 123 10.26 -4.66 11.95
CA ARG A 123 8.84 -4.40 12.25
C ARG A 123 7.98 -4.48 11.00
N ALA A 124 8.44 -3.92 9.88
CA ALA A 124 7.76 -3.99 8.60
C ALA A 124 7.49 -5.43 8.17
N VAL A 125 8.50 -6.30 8.27
CA VAL A 125 8.32 -7.74 7.96
C VAL A 125 7.26 -8.38 8.85
N ARG A 126 7.24 -8.09 10.15
CA ARG A 126 6.22 -8.62 11.07
C ARG A 126 4.81 -8.15 10.73
N LEU A 127 4.64 -6.86 10.39
CA LEU A 127 3.35 -6.30 10.00
C LEU A 127 2.85 -6.90 8.68
N LEU A 128 3.71 -6.98 7.67
CA LEU A 128 3.36 -7.54 6.37
C LEU A 128 3.07 -9.05 6.47
N ALA A 129 3.76 -9.80 7.33
CA ALA A 129 3.45 -11.20 7.57
C ALA A 129 2.00 -11.41 8.07
N ILE A 130 1.48 -10.49 8.90
CA ILE A 130 0.10 -10.54 9.41
C ILE A 130 -0.89 -10.17 8.32
N TRP A 131 -0.60 -9.12 7.53
CA TRP A 131 -1.44 -8.63 6.43
C TRP A 131 -1.91 -9.76 5.50
N ASP A 132 -0.98 -10.62 5.12
CA ASP A 132 -1.25 -11.72 4.20
C ASP A 132 -2.14 -12.84 4.79
N THR A 133 -2.01 -13.09 6.10
CA THR A 133 -2.71 -14.20 6.76
C THR A 133 -4.23 -13.99 6.79
N GLN A 134 -4.68 -12.73 6.85
CA GLN A 134 -6.11 -12.38 6.88
C GLN A 134 -6.76 -12.40 5.50
N TYR A 135 -6.01 -12.16 4.42
CA TYR A 135 -6.56 -12.13 3.06
C TYR A 135 -7.00 -13.52 2.56
N GLN A 136 -6.39 -14.60 3.07
CA GLN A 136 -6.69 -15.98 2.64
C GLN A 136 -7.86 -16.64 3.40
N GLN A 137 -8.35 -16.06 4.49
CA GLN A 137 -9.56 -16.55 5.13
C GLN A 137 -10.76 -16.06 4.31
N SER A 138 -11.38 -16.99 3.56
CA SER A 138 -12.62 -16.78 2.81
C SER A 138 -13.74 -16.40 3.79
N ALA A 139 -13.78 -15.12 4.17
CA ALA A 139 -14.85 -14.56 4.95
C ALA A 139 -16.08 -14.37 4.06
N ALA A 140 -17.26 -14.50 4.67
CA ALA A 140 -18.49 -14.08 4.02
C ALA A 140 -18.37 -12.60 3.62
N VAL A 141 -18.81 -12.26 2.41
CA VAL A 141 -18.81 -10.87 1.94
C VAL A 141 -19.90 -10.12 2.68
N ASN A 142 -19.52 -9.20 3.57
CA ASN A 142 -20.47 -8.43 4.39
C ASN A 142 -21.32 -7.47 3.54
N TYR A 143 -20.75 -6.91 2.46
CA TYR A 143 -21.38 -5.87 1.64
C TYR A 143 -21.35 -6.25 0.15
N PRO A 144 -22.26 -7.12 -0.33
CA PRO A 144 -22.16 -7.72 -1.67
C PRO A 144 -22.38 -6.74 -2.83
N LYS A 145 -22.96 -5.56 -2.56
CA LYS A 145 -23.23 -4.51 -3.56
C LYS A 145 -22.17 -3.40 -3.59
N LEU A 146 -21.16 -3.49 -2.72
CA LEU A 146 -20.08 -2.50 -2.63
C LEU A 146 -18.80 -3.06 -3.23
N PHE A 147 -18.18 -2.31 -4.13
CA PHE A 147 -16.95 -2.68 -4.84
C PHE A 147 -15.88 -1.62 -4.61
N ILE A 148 -14.93 -1.91 -3.72
CA ILE A 148 -13.83 -1.00 -3.41
C ILE A 148 -12.55 -1.42 -4.12
N LYS A 149 -11.70 -0.45 -4.49
CA LYS A 149 -10.34 -0.71 -4.95
C LYS A 149 -9.57 -1.51 -3.88
N PRO A 150 -8.92 -2.64 -4.20
CA PRO A 150 -8.12 -3.38 -3.24
C PRO A 150 -6.85 -2.60 -2.92
N LEU A 151 -6.32 -2.85 -1.71
CA LEU A 151 -4.99 -2.37 -1.35
C LEU A 151 -3.94 -3.25 -2.05
N GLU A 152 -3.13 -2.66 -2.90
CA GLU A 152 -2.10 -3.37 -3.65
C GLU A 152 -0.89 -3.65 -2.75
N THR A 153 -0.43 -4.90 -2.73
CA THR A 153 0.76 -5.27 -1.94
C THR A 153 2.00 -4.48 -2.37
N ARG A 154 2.09 -4.16 -3.66
CA ARG A 154 3.17 -3.33 -4.19
C ARG A 154 3.20 -1.95 -3.54
N ASP A 155 2.05 -1.33 -3.35
CA ASP A 155 1.94 0.00 -2.74
C ASP A 155 2.42 -0.03 -1.28
N LEU A 156 2.08 -1.08 -0.52
CA LEU A 156 2.58 -1.28 0.83
C LEU A 156 4.11 -1.35 0.88
N LEU A 157 4.72 -2.10 -0.04
CA LEU A 157 6.17 -2.25 -0.12
C LEU A 157 6.86 -0.98 -0.64
N ASP A 158 6.24 -0.25 -1.56
CA ASP A 158 6.68 1.07 -2.02
C ASP A 158 6.73 2.06 -0.85
N ASP A 159 5.69 2.12 -0.01
CA ASP A 159 5.62 3.05 1.12
C ASP A 159 6.69 2.78 2.19
N ILE A 160 6.94 1.50 2.54
CA ILE A 160 7.86 1.17 3.64
C ILE A 160 9.33 1.03 3.21
N PHE A 161 9.62 0.45 2.04
CA PHE A 161 10.99 0.07 1.69
C PHE A 161 11.69 1.05 0.76
N ASN A 162 10.98 1.82 -0.08
CA ASN A 162 11.67 2.73 -1.02
C ASN A 162 12.43 3.86 -0.30
N PRO A 163 11.86 4.55 0.72
CA PRO A 163 12.59 5.60 1.43
C PRO A 163 13.83 5.03 2.12
N VAL A 164 13.69 3.90 2.81
CA VAL A 164 14.79 3.22 3.51
C VAL A 164 15.88 2.76 2.55
N ALA A 165 15.51 2.20 1.39
CA ALA A 165 16.45 1.77 0.37
C ALA A 165 17.25 2.94 -0.23
N ARG A 166 16.61 4.12 -0.38
CA ARG A 166 17.24 5.34 -0.89
C ARG A 166 18.18 5.93 0.15
N ASP A 167 17.68 6.15 1.37
CA ASP A 167 18.42 6.88 2.40
C ASP A 167 19.53 6.01 3.01
N GLY A 168 19.37 4.69 3.02
CA GLY A 168 20.37 3.71 3.45
C GLY A 168 21.21 3.14 2.32
N ALA A 169 21.24 3.75 1.13
CA ALA A 169 21.93 3.19 -0.05
C ALA A 169 23.43 2.96 0.18
N ALA A 170 24.10 3.88 0.88
CA ALA A 170 25.53 3.80 1.18
C ALA A 170 25.86 3.01 2.46
N ILE A 171 24.86 2.43 3.14
CA ILE A 171 25.05 1.78 4.45
C ILE A 171 24.83 0.27 4.29
N ILE A 172 25.93 -0.48 4.27
CA ILE A 172 25.94 -1.91 3.93
C ILE A 172 25.06 -2.75 4.87
N GLU A 173 25.04 -2.45 6.17
CA GLU A 173 24.25 -3.18 7.15
C GLU A 173 22.74 -3.05 6.90
N VAL A 174 22.31 -1.85 6.47
CA VAL A 174 20.91 -1.59 6.10
C VAL A 174 20.54 -2.34 4.83
N GLN A 175 21.41 -2.31 3.82
CA GLN A 175 21.18 -3.03 2.56
C GLN A 175 21.11 -4.55 2.78
N ILE A 176 22.04 -5.13 3.55
CA ILE A 176 22.01 -6.55 3.91
C ILE A 176 20.69 -6.89 4.61
N ARG A 177 20.25 -6.06 5.56
CA ARG A 177 19.01 -6.29 6.29
C ARG A 177 17.79 -6.21 5.37
N LEU A 178 17.75 -5.21 4.50
CA LEU A 178 16.68 -4.99 3.54
C LEU A 178 16.55 -6.17 2.57
N GLN A 179 17.66 -6.65 1.99
CA GLN A 179 17.64 -7.79 1.08
C GLN A 179 17.15 -9.07 1.77
N LYS A 180 17.60 -9.32 3.01
CA LYS A 180 17.12 -10.45 3.82
C LYS A 180 15.63 -10.32 4.17
N ALA A 181 15.14 -9.11 4.45
CA ALA A 181 13.75 -8.85 4.76
C ALA A 181 12.83 -9.14 3.56
N LEU A 182 13.19 -8.64 2.38
CA LEU A 182 12.44 -8.89 1.14
C LEU A 182 12.39 -10.38 0.82
N LYS A 183 13.53 -11.10 0.92
CA LYS A 183 13.54 -12.57 0.79
C LYS A 183 12.71 -13.30 1.83
N THR A 184 12.58 -12.74 3.03
CA THR A 184 11.75 -13.33 4.08
C THR A 184 10.27 -13.21 3.71
N LEU A 185 9.83 -12.06 3.20
CA LEU A 185 8.47 -11.86 2.70
C LEU A 185 8.14 -12.83 1.55
N GLU A 186 9.05 -13.02 0.60
CA GLU A 186 8.88 -14.01 -0.48
C GLU A 186 8.68 -15.43 0.05
N LYS A 187 9.38 -15.80 1.13
CA LYS A 187 9.23 -17.13 1.75
C LYS A 187 7.94 -17.28 2.54
N ILE A 188 7.47 -16.20 3.18
CA ILE A 188 6.24 -16.22 3.98
C ILE A 188 5.04 -16.48 3.06
N ASN A 189 4.90 -15.70 1.99
CA ASN A 189 3.91 -15.97 0.97
C ASN A 189 4.45 -15.64 -0.43
N PRO A 190 4.85 -16.67 -1.19
CA PRO A 190 5.33 -16.48 -2.55
C PRO A 190 4.28 -15.87 -3.49
N PHE A 191 2.99 -16.16 -3.31
CA PHE A 191 1.94 -15.63 -4.19
C PHE A 191 1.79 -14.12 -4.03
N THR A 192 1.77 -13.64 -2.79
CA THR A 192 1.57 -12.23 -2.47
C THR A 192 2.82 -11.39 -2.68
N TYR A 193 4.00 -11.90 -2.26
CA TYR A 193 5.21 -11.07 -2.17
C TYR A 193 6.23 -11.29 -3.26
N SER A 194 6.23 -12.41 -3.98
CA SER A 194 7.30 -12.74 -4.95
C SER A 194 7.62 -11.63 -5.94
N VAL A 195 6.60 -11.14 -6.65
CA VAL A 195 6.78 -10.14 -7.69
C VAL A 195 7.20 -8.78 -7.10
N PRO A 196 6.46 -8.20 -6.14
CA PRO A 196 6.85 -6.91 -5.60
C PRO A 196 8.17 -6.98 -4.82
N ALA A 197 8.41 -7.99 -3.99
CA ALA A 197 9.65 -8.08 -3.19
C ALA A 197 10.90 -8.18 -4.09
N ARG A 198 10.86 -8.95 -5.19
CA ARG A 198 11.96 -8.98 -6.17
C ARG A 198 12.19 -7.64 -6.83
N LEU A 199 11.13 -6.93 -7.20
CA LEU A 199 11.24 -5.58 -7.77
C LEU A 199 11.94 -4.62 -6.81
N HIS A 200 11.57 -4.64 -5.52
CA HIS A 200 12.21 -3.84 -4.49
C HIS A 200 13.65 -4.27 -4.23
N SER A 201 13.92 -5.58 -4.24
CA SER A 201 15.27 -6.15 -4.04
C SER A 201 16.23 -5.66 -5.12
N CYS A 202 15.81 -5.72 -6.39
CA CYS A 202 16.61 -5.21 -7.51
C CYS A 202 16.84 -3.69 -7.40
N ARG A 203 15.78 -2.91 -7.16
CA ARG A 203 15.91 -1.44 -7.04
C ARG A 203 16.81 -1.02 -5.87
N ALA A 204 16.76 -1.74 -4.75
CA ALA A 204 17.63 -1.49 -3.61
C ALA A 204 19.10 -1.84 -3.95
N LEU A 205 19.32 -2.96 -4.63
CA LEU A 205 20.66 -3.36 -5.09
C LEU A 205 21.26 -2.33 -6.06
N ASP A 206 20.46 -1.82 -7.01
CA ASP A 206 20.93 -0.82 -7.97
C ASP A 206 21.33 0.48 -7.27
N ARG A 207 20.55 0.93 -6.28
CA ARG A 207 20.93 2.09 -5.44
C ARG A 207 22.20 1.83 -4.65
N ALA A 208 22.31 0.66 -4.02
CA ALA A 208 23.50 0.29 -3.26
C ALA A 208 24.77 0.26 -4.12
N ARG A 209 24.68 -0.29 -5.35
CA ARG A 209 25.80 -0.30 -6.30
C ARG A 209 26.29 1.10 -6.68
N MET A 210 25.37 2.07 -6.77
CA MET A 210 25.68 3.46 -7.08
C MET A 210 26.30 4.21 -5.89
N SER A 211 26.05 3.75 -4.66
CA SER A 211 26.40 4.49 -3.43
C SER A 211 27.53 3.87 -2.61
N LEU A 212 27.72 2.55 -2.66
CA LEU A 212 28.82 1.88 -1.97
C LEU A 212 30.13 2.08 -2.74
N GLU A 213 31.22 2.34 -2.01
CA GLU A 213 32.55 2.54 -2.62
C GLU A 213 33.30 1.22 -2.79
N LEU A 214 33.15 0.28 -1.85
CA LEU A 214 33.89 -0.97 -1.83
C LEU A 214 33.23 -2.03 -2.72
N GLU A 215 34.01 -2.59 -3.66
CA GLU A 215 33.53 -3.64 -4.56
C GLU A 215 33.26 -4.96 -3.84
N GLU A 216 33.93 -5.26 -2.73
CA GLU A 216 33.61 -6.45 -1.93
C GLU A 216 32.20 -6.37 -1.34
N GLU A 217 31.75 -5.19 -0.89
CA GLU A 217 30.42 -4.98 -0.33
C GLU A 217 29.32 -5.14 -1.38
N LYS A 218 29.56 -4.61 -2.59
CA LYS A 218 28.64 -4.80 -3.73
C LYS A 218 28.50 -6.27 -4.08
N LYS A 219 29.61 -7.01 -4.17
CA LYS A 219 29.60 -8.46 -4.44
C LYS A 219 28.87 -9.24 -3.35
N CYS A 220 29.09 -8.90 -2.08
CA CYS A 220 28.38 -9.50 -0.95
C CYS A 220 26.85 -9.33 -1.10
N LEU A 221 26.38 -8.12 -1.46
CA LEU A 221 24.95 -7.90 -1.71
C LEU A 221 24.43 -8.69 -2.90
N GLU A 222 25.18 -8.80 -4.00
CA GLU A 222 24.79 -9.58 -5.18
C GLU A 222 24.63 -11.08 -4.87
N GLN A 223 25.51 -11.64 -4.05
CA GLN A 223 25.40 -13.01 -3.56
C GLN A 223 24.16 -13.17 -2.69
N ILE A 224 23.91 -12.23 -1.77
CA ILE A 224 22.71 -12.22 -0.95
C ILE A 224 21.46 -12.18 -1.82
N VAL A 225 21.41 -11.36 -2.88
CA VAL A 225 20.26 -11.26 -3.79
C VAL A 225 20.08 -12.53 -4.63
N SER A 226 21.15 -13.04 -5.24
CA SER A 226 21.11 -14.26 -6.05
C SER A 226 20.83 -15.54 -5.24
N GLY A 227 21.06 -15.52 -3.93
CA GLY A 227 20.86 -16.67 -3.05
C GLY A 227 21.97 -17.71 -3.13
N LYS A 228 23.09 -17.40 -3.80
CA LYS A 228 24.30 -18.21 -3.77
C LYS A 228 25.00 -17.97 -2.43
N LYS A 229 25.21 -19.02 -1.63
CA LYS A 229 26.14 -18.95 -0.49
C LYS A 229 27.56 -18.87 -1.07
N ASP A 230 28.43 -18.10 -0.42
CA ASP A 230 29.88 -18.20 -0.65
C ASP A 230 30.32 -19.66 -0.44
N GLU A 231 30.66 -20.33 -1.53
CA GLU A 231 31.52 -21.50 -1.52
C GLU A 231 32.96 -20.97 -1.52
N GLY A 232 33.53 -20.67 -0.35
CA GLY A 232 34.93 -20.26 -0.27
C GLY A 232 35.37 -19.62 1.04
N ALA A 233 35.65 -20.46 2.03
CA ALA A 233 36.72 -20.25 3.00
C ALA A 233 37.59 -21.51 3.00
#